data_AF-A0A3R7G8E8-F1
#
_entry.id   AF-A0A3R7G8E8-F1
#
_cell.length_a   1.000
_cell.length_b   1.000
_cell.length_c   1.000
_cell.angle_alpha   90.00
_cell.angle_beta   90.00
_cell.angle_gamma   90.00
#
_symmetry.space_group_name_H-M   'P 1'
#
loop_
_entity.id
_entity.type
_entity.pdbx_description
1 polymer ?
#
loop_
_entity_poly.entity_id
_entity_poly.type
_entity_poly.pdbx_seq_one_letter_code
_entity_poly.pdbx_strand_id
1 'polypeptide(L)' 'MSDSMFLSNDELVELTGRRHRACQAEVLRSLAVDHKIRPDGRVIVLRRHVEQQFGVSAEHGRAAVTEPDWSAA' A
#
# COMPACT_ATOMS: atom_id res chain seq x y z
N MET A 1 8.02 14.38 6.18
CA MET A 1 6.87 13.46 6.12
C MET A 1 7.33 12.19 6.80
N SER A 2 6.81 11.89 7.99
CA SER A 2 7.31 10.77 8.79
C SER A 2 7.12 9.46 8.05
N ASP A 3 8.21 8.70 7.91
CA ASP A 3 8.23 7.37 7.32
C ASP A 3 7.51 6.37 8.24
N SER A 4 6.19 6.50 8.29
CA SER A 4 5.30 5.62 9.03
C SER A 4 4.86 4.49 8.12
N MET A 5 5.01 3.26 8.61
CA MET A 5 4.59 2.02 7.95
C MET A 5 3.10 2.04 7.51
N PHE A 6 2.26 2.75 8.27
CA PHE A 6 0.83 2.89 8.01
C PHE A 6 0.44 4.32 7.69
N LEU A 7 -0.64 4.46 6.90
CA LEU A 7 -1.30 5.75 6.69
C LEU A 7 -1.88 6.28 8.00
N SER A 8 -1.69 7.58 8.24
CA SER A 8 -2.35 8.33 9.29
C SER A 8 -3.83 8.55 8.96
N ASN A 9 -4.59 9.06 9.95
CA ASN A 9 -6.01 9.37 9.72
C ASN A 9 -6.18 10.48 8.68
N ASP A 10 -5.33 11.51 8.71
CA ASP A 10 -5.41 12.62 7.77
C ASP A 10 -5.11 12.14 6.33
N GLU A 11 -4.11 11.27 6.16
CA GLU A 11 -3.81 10.66 4.86
C GLU A 11 -4.94 9.74 4.38
N LEU A 12 -5.62 9.02 5.28
CA LEU A 12 -6.81 8.23 4.93
C LEU A 12 -7.97 9.13 4.48
N VAL A 13 -8.16 10.28 5.12
CA VAL A 13 -9.17 11.26 4.71
C VAL A 13 -8.81 11.87 3.35
N GLU A 14 -7.54 12.18 3.12
CA GLU A 14 -7.05 12.70 1.84
C GLU A 14 -7.24 11.68 0.71
N LEU A 15 -6.83 10.42 0.92
CA LEU A 15 -6.96 9.35 -0.08
C LEU A 15 -8.42 9.03 -0.41
N THR A 16 -9.30 9.02 0.59
CA THR A 16 -10.69 8.55 0.41
C THR A 16 -11.71 9.67 0.23
N GLY A 17 -11.38 10.91 0.60
CA GLY A 17 -12.32 12.03 0.71
C GLY A 17 -13.38 11.84 1.80
N ARG A 18 -13.25 10.85 2.68
CA ARG A 18 -14.26 10.49 3.70
C ARG A 18 -13.67 10.56 5.11
N ARG A 19 -14.48 11.00 6.07
CA ARG A 19 -14.12 11.01 7.51
C ARG A 19 -14.66 9.80 8.29
N HIS A 20 -15.77 9.22 7.84
CA HIS A 20 -16.39 8.10 8.53
C HIS A 20 -15.72 6.79 8.13
N ARG A 21 -15.31 5.99 9.13
CA ARG A 21 -14.47 4.81 8.94
C ARG A 21 -15.10 3.74 8.02
N ALA A 22 -16.41 3.52 8.13
CA ALA A 22 -17.11 2.59 7.26
C ALA A 22 -17.09 3.05 5.79
N CYS A 23 -17.27 4.36 5.56
CA CYS A 23 -17.22 4.94 4.22
C CYS A 23 -15.79 4.93 3.64
N GLN A 24 -14.78 5.16 4.48
CA GLN A 24 -13.37 5.00 4.09
C GLN A 24 -13.11 3.56 3.61
N ALA A 25 -13.58 2.55 4.36
CA ALA A 25 -13.43 1.15 3.99
C ALA A 25 -14.14 0.80 2.66
N GLU A 26 -15.32 1.39 2.39
CA GLU A 26 -16.00 1.25 1.10
C GLU A 26 -15.18 1.81 -0.06
N VAL A 27 -14.65 3.03 0.09
CA VAL A 27 -13.80 3.65 -0.93
C VAL A 27 -12.53 2.83 -1.16
N LEU A 28 -11.88 2.36 -0.09
CA LEU A 28 -10.69 1.51 -0.20
C LEU A 28 -10.97 0.20 -0.94
N ARG A 29 -12.14 -0.42 -0.72
CA ARG A 29 -12.57 -1.59 -1.51
C ARG A 29 -12.75 -1.25 -2.99
N SER A 30 -13.38 -0.12 -3.30
CA SER A 30 -13.57 0.34 -4.69
C SER A 30 -12.24 0.66 -5.38
N LEU A 31 -11.24 1.10 -4.63
CA LEU A 31 -9.88 1.35 -5.11
C LEU A 31 -9.01 0.08 -5.18
N ALA A 32 -9.54 -1.09 -4.80
CA ALA A 32 -8.78 -2.34 -4.67
C ALA A 32 -7.54 -2.21 -3.76
N VAL A 33 -7.62 -1.35 -2.73
CA VAL A 33 -6.57 -1.17 -1.72
C VAL A 33 -6.84 -2.10 -0.54
N ASP A 34 -5.87 -2.96 -0.25
CA ASP A 34 -5.94 -3.85 0.90
C ASP A 34 -5.89 -3.04 2.20
N HIS A 35 -6.89 -3.31 3.05
CA HIS A 35 -7.02 -2.68 4.36
C HIS A 35 -7.49 -3.70 5.40
N LYS A 36 -7.16 -3.42 6.67
CA LYS A 36 -7.63 -4.21 7.81
C LYS A 36 -8.37 -3.32 8.80
N ILE A 37 -9.37 -3.89 9.47
CA ILE A 37 -10.09 -3.23 10.55
C ILE A 37 -9.55 -3.76 11.87
N ARG A 38 -9.04 -2.85 12.70
CA ARG A 38 -8.54 -3.16 14.04
C ARG A 38 -9.73 -3.37 15.00
N PRO A 39 -9.57 -4.08 16.14
CA PRO A 39 -10.66 -4.26 17.10
C PRO A 39 -11.28 -2.96 17.65
N ASP A 40 -10.56 -1.84 17.62
CA ASP A 40 -11.06 -0.50 17.96
C ASP A 40 -11.88 0.18 16.83
N GLY A 41 -12.09 -0.55 15.74
CA GLY A 41 -12.78 -0.10 14.53
C GLY A 41 -11.98 0.83 13.64
N ARG A 42 -10.68 1.07 13.88
CA ARG A 42 -9.85 1.89 12.98
C ARG A 42 -9.45 1.12 11.74
N VAL A 43 -9.41 1.83 10.60
CA VAL A 43 -8.92 1.29 9.34
C VAL A 43 -7.39 1.41 9.32
N ILE A 44 -6.71 0.33 8.97
CA ILE A 44 -5.25 0.28 8.81
C ILE A 44 -4.95 -0.01 7.34
N VAL A 45 -4.10 0.81 6.75
CA VAL A 45 -3.60 0.67 5.38
C VAL A 45 -2.09 0.81 5.39
N LEU A 46 -1.39 -0.09 4.71
CA LEU A 46 0.05 -0.01 4.50
C LEU A 46 0.36 1.08 3.47
N ARG A 47 1.25 2.02 3.83
CA ARG A 47 1.66 3.11 2.92
C ARG A 47 2.24 2.55 1.63
N ARG A 48 3.20 1.63 1.74
CA ARG A 48 3.87 0.98 0.60
C ARG A 48 2.90 0.29 -0.35
N HIS A 49 1.83 -0.31 0.16
CA HIS A 49 0.84 -0.99 -0.68
C HIS A 49 0.07 0.00 -1.55
N VAL A 50 -0.29 1.16 -0.98
CA VAL A 50 -0.94 2.25 -1.71
C VAL A 50 0.01 2.79 -2.78
N GLU A 51 1.25 3.11 -2.42
CA GLU A 51 2.26 3.58 -3.39
C GLU A 51 2.44 2.62 -4.58
N GLN A 52 2.52 1.31 -4.30
CA GLN A 52 2.60 0.27 -5.32
C GLN A 52 1.37 0.23 -6.23
N GLN A 53 0.15 0.38 -5.68
CA GLN A 53 -1.07 0.42 -6.48
C GLN A 53 -1.13 1.63 -7.40
N PHE A 54 -0.66 2.79 -6.95
CA PHE A 54 -0.66 4.03 -7.74
C PHE A 54 0.55 4.15 -8.68
N GLY A 55 1.30 3.07 -8.90
CA GLY A 55 2.37 3.02 -9.90
C GLY A 55 3.68 3.67 -9.45
N VAL A 56 3.79 4.10 -8.18
CA VAL A 56 5.09 4.41 -7.58
C VAL A 56 5.75 3.07 -7.30
N SER A 57 6.53 2.61 -8.29
CA SER A 57 7.39 1.45 -8.12
C SER A 57 8.42 1.77 -7.05
N ALA A 58 8.11 1.44 -5.79
CA ALA A 58 9.11 1.35 -4.74
C ALA A 58 10.15 0.37 -5.26
N GLU A 59 11.32 0.90 -5.64
CA GLU A 59 12.35 0.21 -6.43
C GLU A 59 12.43 -1.25 -6.02
N HIS A 60 11.85 -2.13 -6.83
CA HIS A 60 12.04 -3.56 -6.65
C HIS A 60 13.53 -3.75 -6.86
N GLY A 61 14.26 -4.07 -5.78
CA GLY A 61 15.67 -4.38 -5.84
C GLY A 61 15.93 -5.23 -7.08
N ARG A 62 16.83 -4.73 -7.95
CA ARG A 62 17.12 -5.24 -9.29
C ARG A 62 16.75 -6.71 -9.39
N ALA A 63 15.77 -7.03 -10.22
CA ALA A 63 15.47 -8.42 -10.56
C ALA A 63 16.81 -9.10 -10.84
N ALA A 64 17.15 -10.12 -10.06
CA ALA A 64 18.43 -10.82 -10.20
C ALA A 64 18.49 -11.28 -11.65
N VAL A 65 19.45 -10.72 -12.41
CA VAL A 65 19.68 -11.14 -13.79
C VAL A 65 20.03 -12.61 -13.71
N THR A 66 19.11 -13.47 -14.15
CA THR A 66 19.37 -14.90 -14.25
C THR A 66 20.19 -15.08 -15.51
N GLU A 67 21.51 -14.98 -15.37
CA GLU A 67 22.43 -15.34 -16.45
C GLU A 67 22.59 -16.86 -16.47
N PRO A 68 22.48 -17.51 -17.64
CA PRO A 68 22.82 -18.92 -17.80
C PRO A 68 24.28 -19.15 -17.38
N ASP A 69 24.55 -20.28 -16.73
CA ASP A 69 25.92 -20.67 -16.40
C ASP A 69 26.66 -21.13 -17.67
N TRP A 70 27.39 -20.19 -18.29
CA TRP A 70 28.19 -20.46 -19.49
C TRP A 70 29.44 -21.31 -19.21
N SER A 71 29.74 -21.63 -17.94
CA SER A 71 30.90 -22.47 -17.57
C SER A 71 30.65 -23.97 -17.66
N ALA A 72 29.42 -24.39 -18.01
CA ALA A 72 29.03 -25.79 -18.15
C ALA A 72 29.25 -26.40 -19.56
N ALA A 73 30.06 -25.77 -20.42
CA ALA A 73 30.33 -26.22 -21.80
C ALA A 73 31.64 -27.01 -21.94
#